data_AF-A0A852I690-F1
#
_entry.id   AF-A0A852I690-F1
#
_cell.length_a   1.000
_cell.length_b   1.000
_cell.length_c   1.000
_cell.angle_alpha   90.00
_cell.angle_beta   90.00
_cell.angle_gamma   90.00
#
_symmetry.space_group_name_H-M   'P 1'
#
loop_
_entity.id
_entity.type
_entity.pdbx_description
1 polymer ?
#
loop_
_entity_poly.entity_id
_entity_poly.type
_entity_poly.pdbx_seq_one_letter_code
_entity_poly.pdbx_strand_id
1 'polypeptide(L)'
;NIAKTTDELQQLFNLTELDFSQNNFTSIRDVGLSNLTQLTTLHLEENQITEMTDYCLQDLCNLQELYINHNQISSISANAFSGLKNLLRLHLNSNKLKVIDSRWFDSTPNLEILMIGENPVIGILDMNFKPLSNLRSLVLAGMYLTDIPGNALVGLDSLESLSFYDNKLVKVPQLALEKVPNLKFLDLNKNPIHKIQEGDFKNMLRLKELGINNMGELVSVDRYALDNLPELTKLEATNNPKLSYIHRLAFRNVPALESLMLNNNALNAVYQKTVESLPNLREISIHSNPLRCDCVIHWINSNKTNIRFMEPLSMFCAMPPEYRGQQVKEVLIQDSNEQCLPMISHETFPNHLNLDIGMTVFLDCRAMAEPEPEIYWVTPLGNKVTVESLSDKYKLSSEGTLEISNIQVEDSGRYTCVAQNIEGADTRVATIRVNGTLLDGTQVLKIYVKQAESHSILVSWKVNSNVMTSNLKWSSATMKIDNPHITYTARVP
;
A
#
# COMPACT_ATOMS: atom_id res chain seq x y z
N ASN A 1 23.25 -38.41 -4.37
CA ASN A 1 22.11 -38.74 -5.26
C ASN A 1 21.54 -40.10 -4.91
N ILE A 2 20.99 -40.21 -3.71
CA ILE A 2 20.26 -41.38 -3.23
C ILE A 2 18.81 -41.22 -3.70
N ALA A 3 18.22 -42.27 -4.24
CA ALA A 3 16.81 -42.29 -4.64
C ALA A 3 15.93 -43.15 -3.73
N LYS A 4 16.56 -44.05 -2.96
CA LYS A 4 15.93 -44.94 -1.99
C LYS A 4 16.95 -45.40 -0.96
N THR A 5 16.57 -45.44 0.30
CA THR A 5 17.28 -46.13 1.39
C THR A 5 16.54 -47.43 1.67
N THR A 6 17.26 -48.47 2.09
CA THR A 6 16.66 -49.74 2.54
C THR A 6 16.70 -49.81 4.06
N ASP A 7 16.83 -51.01 4.64
CA ASP A 7 16.76 -51.23 6.08
C ASP A 7 17.99 -50.69 6.85
N GLU A 8 18.92 -49.97 6.21
CA GLU A 8 20.13 -49.43 6.85
C GLU A 8 19.81 -48.46 8.00
N LEU A 9 18.71 -47.70 7.88
CA LEU A 9 18.31 -46.71 8.88
C LEU A 9 17.63 -47.35 10.10
N GLN A 10 17.07 -48.56 9.97
CA GLN A 10 16.34 -49.21 11.06
C GLN A 10 17.22 -49.49 12.29
N GLN A 11 18.55 -49.58 12.09
CA GLN A 11 19.51 -49.80 13.17
C GLN A 11 19.92 -48.50 13.89
N LEU A 12 19.60 -47.33 13.34
CA LEU A 12 19.98 -46.02 13.87
C LEU A 12 18.90 -45.43 14.79
N PHE A 13 18.35 -46.23 15.70
CA PHE A 13 17.22 -45.85 16.56
C PHE A 13 17.48 -44.67 17.52
N ASN A 14 18.76 -44.34 17.76
CA ASN A 14 19.17 -43.19 18.58
C ASN A 14 19.44 -41.90 17.77
N LEU A 15 19.17 -41.91 16.46
CA LEU A 15 19.42 -40.76 15.61
C LEU A 15 18.46 -39.61 15.95
N THR A 16 19.01 -38.42 16.20
CA THR A 16 18.26 -37.21 16.54
C THR A 16 18.11 -36.26 15.35
N GLU A 17 19.06 -36.28 14.42
CA GLU A 17 19.06 -35.43 13.23
C GLU A 17 19.43 -36.25 12.00
N LEU A 18 18.69 -36.05 10.92
CA LEU A 18 18.88 -36.74 9.66
C LEU A 18 18.80 -35.74 8.51
N ASP A 19 19.89 -35.63 7.76
CA ASP A 19 19.95 -34.79 6.57
C ASP A 19 20.02 -35.63 5.30
N PHE A 20 18.94 -35.53 4.52
CA PHE A 20 18.80 -36.10 3.18
C PHE A 20 18.46 -35.04 2.14
N SER A 21 18.79 -33.78 2.41
CA SER A 21 18.68 -32.70 1.45
C SER A 21 19.47 -33.00 0.15
N GLN A 22 19.07 -32.37 -0.96
CA GLN A 22 19.79 -32.44 -2.23
C GLN A 22 19.98 -33.87 -2.77
N ASN A 23 18.94 -34.70 -2.64
CA ASN A 23 18.92 -36.07 -3.16
C ASN A 23 17.83 -36.24 -4.23
N ASN A 24 17.50 -37.49 -4.56
CA ASN A 24 16.57 -37.82 -5.65
C ASN A 24 15.37 -38.64 -5.14
N PHE A 25 14.96 -38.45 -3.89
CA PHE A 25 13.78 -39.12 -3.34
C PHE A 25 12.51 -38.60 -4.01
N THR A 26 11.65 -39.51 -4.45
CA THR A 26 10.36 -39.19 -5.10
C THR A 26 9.15 -39.39 -4.18
N SER A 27 9.33 -40.17 -3.11
CA SER A 27 8.34 -40.44 -2.07
C SER A 27 9.01 -40.49 -0.70
N ILE A 28 8.29 -40.07 0.35
CA ILE A 28 8.74 -40.19 1.75
C ILE A 28 8.96 -41.66 2.12
N ARG A 29 8.23 -42.60 1.51
CA ARG A 29 8.39 -44.04 1.78
C ARG A 29 9.76 -44.56 1.35
N ASP A 30 10.35 -43.98 0.32
CA ASP A 30 11.67 -44.37 -0.17
C ASP A 30 12.80 -43.91 0.77
N VAL A 31 12.51 -43.04 1.74
CA VAL A 31 13.47 -42.56 2.75
C VAL A 31 13.65 -43.55 3.90
N GLY A 32 12.75 -44.53 4.09
CA GLY A 32 12.95 -45.60 5.08
C GLY A 32 12.95 -45.13 6.54
N LEU A 33 12.06 -44.20 6.91
CA LEU A 33 12.02 -43.52 8.23
C LEU A 33 11.37 -44.34 9.36
N SER A 34 11.19 -45.65 9.19
CA SER A 34 10.54 -46.51 10.19
C SER A 34 11.36 -46.63 11.47
N ASN A 35 10.70 -46.58 12.63
CA ASN A 35 11.30 -46.72 13.98
C ASN A 35 12.31 -45.64 14.42
N LEU A 36 12.44 -44.52 13.71
CA LEU A 36 13.32 -43.40 14.10
C LEU A 36 12.66 -42.49 15.14
N THR A 37 12.24 -43.06 16.27
CA THR A 37 11.43 -42.35 17.27
C THR A 37 12.16 -41.23 18.01
N GLN A 38 13.50 -41.24 18.03
CA GLN A 38 14.31 -40.20 18.68
C GLN A 38 14.61 -39.00 17.76
N LEU A 39 14.20 -39.06 16.49
CA LEU A 39 14.48 -38.03 15.52
C LEU A 39 13.72 -36.73 15.87
N THR A 40 14.46 -35.64 16.02
CA THR A 40 13.94 -34.29 16.29
C THR A 40 13.97 -33.40 15.05
N THR A 41 14.92 -33.61 14.15
CA THR A 41 15.11 -32.78 12.95
C THR A 41 15.29 -33.64 11.70
N LEU A 42 14.53 -33.34 10.65
CA LEU A 42 14.58 -34.04 9.37
C LEU A 42 14.67 -33.06 8.21
N HIS A 43 15.75 -33.16 7.43
CA HIS A 43 15.98 -32.40 6.20
C HIS A 43 15.70 -33.26 4.96
N LEU A 44 14.75 -32.82 4.14
CA LEU A 44 14.33 -33.43 2.88
C LEU A 44 14.22 -32.38 1.76
N GLU A 45 14.75 -31.18 1.96
CA GLU A 45 14.75 -30.12 0.97
C GLU A 45 15.52 -30.49 -0.30
N GLU A 46 15.17 -29.86 -1.43
CA GLU A 46 15.85 -30.07 -2.71
C GLU A 46 15.84 -31.54 -3.18
N ASN A 47 14.71 -32.21 -3.00
CA ASN A 47 14.43 -33.55 -3.53
C ASN A 47 13.36 -33.49 -4.65
N GLN A 48 12.77 -34.64 -4.99
CA GLN A 48 11.74 -34.75 -6.04
C GLN A 48 10.43 -35.32 -5.49
N ILE A 49 10.15 -35.10 -4.20
CA ILE A 49 8.97 -35.66 -3.54
C ILE A 49 7.71 -35.04 -4.16
N THR A 50 6.76 -35.88 -4.58
CA THR A 50 5.57 -35.45 -5.35
C THR A 50 4.28 -35.41 -4.53
N GLU A 51 4.20 -36.17 -3.44
CA GLU A 51 3.02 -36.27 -2.59
C GLU A 51 3.38 -36.66 -1.16
N MET A 52 2.49 -36.31 -0.22
CA MET A 52 2.51 -36.82 1.15
C MET A 52 1.24 -37.63 1.42
N THR A 53 1.39 -38.95 1.54
CA THR A 53 0.28 -39.87 1.83
C THR A 53 -0.06 -39.88 3.32
N ASP A 54 -1.26 -40.34 3.68
CA ASP A 54 -1.64 -40.55 5.07
C ASP A 54 -0.59 -41.38 5.82
N TYR A 55 -0.27 -40.97 7.06
CA TYR A 55 0.63 -41.64 7.99
C TYR A 55 2.07 -41.85 7.50
N CYS A 56 2.54 -41.13 6.45
CA CYS A 56 3.88 -41.35 5.89
C CYS A 56 5.04 -41.03 6.86
N LEU A 57 4.78 -40.29 7.95
CA LEU A 57 5.76 -39.91 8.98
C LEU A 57 5.34 -40.34 10.40
N GLN A 58 4.41 -41.30 10.53
CA GLN A 58 3.74 -41.60 11.80
C GLN A 58 4.65 -42.00 12.97
N ASP A 59 5.81 -42.59 12.67
CA ASP A 59 6.72 -43.14 13.69
C ASP A 59 7.65 -42.06 14.28
N LEU A 60 7.68 -40.85 13.69
CA LEU A 60 8.56 -39.74 14.09
C LEU A 60 7.93 -38.89 15.21
N CYS A 61 7.54 -39.53 16.30
CA CYS A 61 6.73 -38.90 17.35
C CYS A 61 7.42 -37.75 18.10
N ASN A 62 8.76 -37.69 18.11
CA ASN A 62 9.54 -36.62 18.73
C ASN A 62 10.03 -35.56 17.73
N LEU A 63 9.62 -35.64 16.46
CA LEU A 63 10.04 -34.69 15.44
C LEU A 63 9.53 -33.28 15.79
N GLN A 64 10.46 -32.33 15.79
CA GLN A 64 10.22 -30.91 16.08
C GLN A 64 10.35 -30.06 14.83
N GLU A 65 11.25 -30.42 13.92
CA GLU A 65 11.54 -29.65 12.70
C GLU A 65 11.49 -30.55 11.47
N LEU A 66 10.68 -30.15 10.49
CA LEU A 66 10.57 -30.83 9.20
C LEU A 66 10.81 -29.83 8.07
N TYR A 67 11.90 -30.04 7.33
CA TYR A 67 12.25 -29.29 6.14
C TYR A 67 11.95 -30.13 4.91
N ILE A 68 10.94 -29.76 4.13
CA ILE A 68 10.55 -30.46 2.88
C ILE A 68 10.27 -29.47 1.74
N ASN A 69 10.82 -28.26 1.87
CA ASN A 69 10.77 -27.21 0.85
C ASN A 69 11.54 -27.58 -0.42
N HIS A 70 11.31 -26.86 -1.52
CA HIS A 70 12.01 -27.09 -2.78
C HIS A 70 11.87 -28.55 -3.29
N ASN A 71 10.63 -29.06 -3.25
CA ASN A 71 10.26 -30.37 -3.78
C ASN A 71 9.20 -30.20 -4.89
N GLN A 72 8.51 -31.27 -5.28
CA GLN A 72 7.44 -31.26 -6.29
C GLN A 72 6.07 -31.61 -5.69
N ILE A 73 5.87 -31.35 -4.39
CA ILE A 73 4.67 -31.81 -3.67
C ILE A 73 3.44 -31.10 -4.22
N SER A 74 2.55 -31.87 -4.83
CA SER A 74 1.31 -31.37 -5.43
C SER A 74 0.07 -31.70 -4.59
N SER A 75 0.16 -32.69 -3.71
CA SER A 75 -0.93 -33.11 -2.82
C SER A 75 -0.41 -33.58 -1.47
N ILE A 76 -1.12 -33.19 -0.41
CA ILE A 76 -0.92 -33.64 0.97
C ILE A 76 -2.25 -34.24 1.43
N SER A 77 -2.21 -35.47 1.94
CA SER A 77 -3.38 -36.17 2.47
C SER A 77 -3.75 -35.65 3.87
N ALA A 78 -5.02 -35.80 4.28
CA ALA A 78 -5.53 -35.23 5.52
C ALA A 78 -4.75 -35.69 6.77
N ASN A 79 -4.29 -36.95 6.80
CA ASN A 79 -3.56 -37.52 7.94
C ASN A 79 -2.05 -37.66 7.66
N ALA A 80 -1.50 -36.93 6.70
CA ALA A 80 -0.08 -37.03 6.33
C ALA A 80 0.87 -36.72 7.50
N PHE A 81 0.50 -35.74 8.35
CA PHE A 81 1.27 -35.34 9.53
C PHE A 81 0.80 -36.02 10.83
N SER A 82 -0.04 -37.05 10.73
CA SER A 82 -0.47 -37.80 11.91
C SER A 82 0.72 -38.49 12.57
N GLY A 83 0.83 -38.38 13.90
CA GLY A 83 1.98 -38.87 14.69
C GLY A 83 2.95 -37.77 15.10
N LEU A 84 3.00 -36.64 14.39
CA LEU A 84 3.96 -35.54 14.60
C LEU A 84 3.51 -34.55 15.71
N LYS A 85 3.18 -35.05 16.89
CA LYS A 85 2.58 -34.24 17.98
C LYS A 85 3.50 -33.16 18.55
N ASN A 86 4.81 -33.33 18.38
CA ASN A 86 5.84 -32.41 18.88
C ASN A 86 6.36 -31.46 17.79
N LEU A 87 5.76 -31.45 16.61
CA LEU A 87 6.24 -30.62 15.50
C LEU A 87 6.03 -29.13 15.81
N LEU A 88 7.12 -28.37 15.75
CA LEU A 88 7.17 -26.94 16.01
C LEU A 88 7.42 -26.14 14.73
N ARG A 89 8.21 -26.66 13.78
CA ARG A 89 8.58 -25.99 12.54
C ARG A 89 8.30 -26.86 11.33
N LEU A 90 7.56 -26.30 10.36
CA LEU A 90 7.22 -26.98 9.12
C LEU A 90 7.50 -26.07 7.92
N HIS A 91 8.43 -26.52 7.07
CA HIS A 91 8.81 -25.82 5.85
C HIS A 91 8.32 -26.58 4.62
N LEU A 92 7.30 -26.04 3.97
CA LEU A 92 6.62 -26.55 2.77
C LEU A 92 6.80 -25.62 1.56
N ASN A 93 7.61 -24.56 1.67
CA ASN A 93 7.73 -23.57 0.61
C ASN A 93 8.32 -24.14 -0.68
N SER A 94 8.04 -23.48 -1.80
CA SER A 94 8.60 -23.83 -3.13
C SER A 94 8.23 -25.27 -3.54
N ASN A 95 6.94 -25.58 -3.47
CA ASN A 95 6.34 -26.86 -3.90
C ASN A 95 5.28 -26.60 -5.00
N LYS A 96 4.35 -27.53 -5.22
CA LYS A 96 3.32 -27.46 -6.27
C LYS A 96 1.89 -27.51 -5.71
N LEU A 97 1.70 -27.12 -4.45
CA LEU A 97 0.38 -27.14 -3.80
C LEU A 97 -0.56 -26.10 -4.43
N LYS A 98 -1.77 -26.53 -4.78
CA LYS A 98 -2.81 -25.65 -5.37
C LYS A 98 -3.86 -25.17 -4.36
N VAL A 99 -3.91 -25.83 -3.20
CA VAL A 99 -4.85 -25.55 -2.11
C VAL A 99 -4.10 -25.65 -0.79
N ILE A 100 -4.67 -25.08 0.26
CA ILE A 100 -4.28 -25.36 1.65
C ILE A 100 -5.49 -26.00 2.30
N ASP A 101 -5.36 -27.19 2.86
CA ASP A 101 -6.45 -27.86 3.59
C ASP A 101 -6.22 -27.73 5.09
N SER A 102 -7.23 -27.27 5.83
CA SER A 102 -7.12 -27.12 7.29
C SER A 102 -6.83 -28.45 7.98
N ARG A 103 -7.32 -29.57 7.42
CA ARG A 103 -7.21 -30.91 8.02
C ARG A 103 -5.78 -31.39 8.16
N TRP A 104 -4.86 -30.89 7.34
CA TRP A 104 -3.43 -31.21 7.45
C TRP A 104 -2.88 -30.89 8.84
N PHE A 105 -3.41 -29.85 9.46
CA PHE A 105 -2.90 -29.29 10.71
C PHE A 105 -3.60 -29.84 11.96
N ASP A 106 -4.62 -30.68 11.81
CA ASP A 106 -5.40 -31.22 12.93
C ASP A 106 -4.53 -32.04 13.91
N SER A 107 -3.46 -32.67 13.40
CA SER A 107 -2.52 -33.48 14.20
C SER A 107 -1.31 -32.70 14.72
N THR A 108 -1.14 -31.42 14.34
CA THR A 108 0.02 -30.58 14.67
C THR A 108 -0.38 -29.27 15.36
N PRO A 109 -1.14 -29.29 16.47
CA PRO A 109 -1.62 -28.07 17.13
C PRO A 109 -0.51 -27.26 17.83
N ASN A 110 0.67 -27.86 18.06
CA ASN A 110 1.82 -27.22 18.70
C ASN A 110 2.73 -26.48 17.72
N LEU A 111 2.39 -26.47 16.43
CA LEU A 111 3.22 -25.84 15.41
C LEU A 111 3.36 -24.34 15.71
N GLU A 112 4.60 -23.85 15.71
CA GLU A 112 4.94 -22.46 15.99
C GLU A 112 5.30 -21.70 14.71
N ILE A 113 5.90 -22.38 13.73
CA ILE A 113 6.36 -21.78 12.47
C ILE A 113 5.86 -22.61 11.30
N LEU A 114 5.15 -21.94 10.38
CA LEU A 114 4.70 -22.52 9.12
C LEU A 114 5.18 -21.65 7.95
N MET A 115 6.01 -22.25 7.09
CA MET A 115 6.41 -21.64 5.82
C MET A 115 5.80 -22.44 4.67
N ILE A 116 4.82 -21.87 3.97
CA ILE A 116 4.11 -22.54 2.85
C ILE A 116 4.13 -21.70 1.56
N GLY A 117 4.92 -20.63 1.55
CA GLY A 117 5.08 -19.73 0.41
C GLY A 117 5.56 -20.42 -0.88
N GLU A 118 5.57 -19.67 -1.98
CA GLU A 118 6.03 -20.13 -3.30
C GLU A 118 5.31 -21.40 -3.79
N ASN A 119 4.06 -21.57 -3.37
CA ASN A 119 3.15 -22.58 -3.89
C ASN A 119 2.08 -21.90 -4.75
N PRO A 120 1.68 -22.50 -5.89
CA PRO A 120 0.66 -21.95 -6.79
C PRO A 120 -0.77 -22.14 -6.25
N VAL A 121 -1.00 -21.68 -5.02
CA VAL A 121 -2.29 -21.79 -4.34
C VAL A 121 -3.29 -20.85 -4.99
N ILE A 122 -4.46 -21.38 -5.35
CA ILE A 122 -5.51 -20.62 -6.05
C ILE A 122 -6.12 -19.54 -5.15
N GLY A 123 -6.17 -19.80 -3.84
CA GLY A 123 -6.66 -18.89 -2.84
C GLY A 123 -6.68 -19.54 -1.46
N ILE A 124 -6.92 -18.74 -0.43
CA ILE A 124 -7.09 -19.19 0.95
C ILE A 124 -8.59 -19.20 1.27
N LEU A 125 -9.04 -20.17 2.06
CA LEU A 125 -10.43 -20.27 2.51
C LEU A 125 -10.59 -19.70 3.92
N ASP A 126 -11.84 -19.41 4.32
CA ASP A 126 -12.14 -19.05 5.70
C ASP A 126 -11.72 -20.18 6.67
N MET A 127 -11.16 -19.80 7.81
CA MET A 127 -10.72 -20.71 8.88
C MET A 127 -9.64 -21.73 8.44
N ASN A 128 -8.91 -21.46 7.36
CA ASN A 128 -7.93 -22.40 6.80
C ASN A 128 -6.85 -22.85 7.80
N PHE A 129 -6.51 -21.99 8.76
CA PHE A 129 -5.45 -22.21 9.75
C PHE A 129 -6.00 -22.41 11.18
N LYS A 130 -7.31 -22.64 11.32
CA LYS A 130 -7.98 -22.74 12.63
C LYS A 130 -7.34 -23.71 13.64
N PRO A 131 -6.80 -24.88 13.24
CA PRO A 131 -6.16 -25.80 14.19
C PRO A 131 -4.86 -25.26 14.82
N LEU A 132 -4.26 -24.21 14.26
CA LEU A 132 -2.90 -23.74 14.57
C LEU A 132 -2.87 -22.65 15.67
N SER A 133 -3.45 -22.91 16.84
CA SER A 133 -3.60 -21.91 17.92
C SER A 133 -2.29 -21.43 18.55
N ASN A 134 -1.22 -22.22 18.44
CA ASN A 134 0.11 -21.90 18.97
C ASN A 134 1.04 -21.28 17.92
N LEU A 135 0.56 -21.09 16.68
CA LEU A 135 1.39 -20.58 15.61
C LEU A 135 1.81 -19.14 15.91
N ARG A 136 3.12 -18.90 15.86
CA ARG A 136 3.76 -17.60 16.10
C ARG A 136 4.16 -16.93 14.80
N SER A 137 4.54 -17.70 13.79
CA SER A 137 5.01 -17.19 12.51
C SER A 137 4.37 -17.93 11.33
N LEU A 138 3.76 -17.16 10.43
CA LEU A 138 3.14 -17.66 9.21
C LEU A 138 3.71 -16.91 7.99
N VAL A 139 4.31 -17.65 7.07
CA VAL A 139 4.88 -17.10 5.83
C VAL A 139 4.11 -17.60 4.62
N LEU A 140 3.36 -16.68 4.00
CA LEU A 140 2.55 -16.86 2.80
C LEU A 140 3.15 -16.11 1.61
N ALA A 141 4.47 -16.12 1.50
CA ALA A 141 5.21 -15.35 0.49
C ALA A 141 5.07 -15.96 -0.92
N GLY A 142 4.97 -15.15 -1.97
CA GLY A 142 5.09 -15.65 -3.36
C GLY A 142 3.97 -16.59 -3.82
N MET A 143 2.74 -16.43 -3.30
CA MET A 143 1.61 -17.34 -3.54
C MET A 143 0.60 -16.82 -4.56
N TYR A 144 0.87 -15.68 -5.20
CA TYR A 144 -0.03 -15.01 -6.16
C TYR A 144 -1.41 -14.62 -5.60
N LEU A 145 -1.54 -14.47 -4.28
CA LEU A 145 -2.81 -14.16 -3.62
C LEU A 145 -3.30 -12.75 -4.00
N THR A 146 -4.54 -12.65 -4.48
CA THR A 146 -5.16 -11.37 -4.87
C THR A 146 -6.00 -10.73 -3.76
N ASP A 147 -6.56 -11.55 -2.87
CA ASP A 147 -7.32 -11.12 -1.70
C ASP A 147 -7.18 -12.17 -0.59
N ILE A 148 -7.47 -11.78 0.66
CA ILE A 148 -7.52 -12.66 1.82
C ILE A 148 -8.92 -12.60 2.43
N PRO A 149 -9.65 -13.72 2.54
CA PRO A 149 -10.96 -13.72 3.18
C PRO A 149 -10.92 -13.23 4.63
N GLY A 150 -11.98 -12.54 5.05
CA GLY A 150 -12.04 -11.90 6.37
C GLY A 150 -11.92 -12.86 7.57
N ASN A 151 -12.26 -14.15 7.41
CA ASN A 151 -12.09 -15.14 8.48
C ASN A 151 -10.97 -16.15 8.19
N ALA A 152 -10.12 -15.91 7.19
CA ALA A 152 -9.03 -16.81 6.82
C ALA A 152 -8.03 -17.06 7.97
N LEU A 153 -7.77 -16.04 8.78
CA LEU A 153 -6.79 -16.06 9.88
C LEU A 153 -7.42 -16.42 11.25
N VAL A 154 -8.69 -16.84 11.29
CA VAL A 154 -9.35 -17.25 12.55
C VAL A 154 -8.67 -18.47 13.14
N GLY A 155 -8.41 -18.43 14.44
CA GLY A 155 -7.73 -19.48 15.22
C GLY A 155 -6.23 -19.26 15.40
N LEU A 156 -5.64 -18.25 14.73
CA LEU A 156 -4.24 -17.87 14.87
C LEU A 156 -4.03 -16.91 16.07
N ASP A 157 -4.49 -17.31 17.25
CA ASP A 157 -4.59 -16.44 18.43
C ASP A 157 -3.21 -16.00 18.98
N SER A 158 -2.17 -16.81 18.76
CA SER A 158 -0.80 -16.56 19.22
C SER A 158 0.12 -15.96 18.15
N LEU A 159 -0.43 -15.57 16.99
CA LEU A 159 0.37 -15.14 15.85
C LEU A 159 1.07 -13.81 16.14
N GLU A 160 2.39 -13.81 15.97
CA GLU A 160 3.25 -12.64 16.20
C GLU A 160 3.85 -12.10 14.91
N SER A 161 4.06 -12.95 13.89
CA SER A 161 4.66 -12.57 12.61
C SER A 161 3.85 -13.15 11.44
N LEU A 162 3.56 -12.29 10.46
CA LEU A 162 2.82 -12.64 9.26
C LEU A 162 3.46 -11.97 8.05
N SER A 163 3.81 -12.76 7.04
CA SER A 163 4.33 -12.24 5.78
C SER A 163 3.44 -12.63 4.60
N PHE A 164 3.02 -11.61 3.85
CA PHE A 164 2.39 -11.69 2.53
C PHE A 164 3.34 -11.21 1.42
N TYR A 165 4.65 -11.28 1.66
CA TYR A 165 5.68 -10.86 0.69
C TYR A 165 5.39 -11.37 -0.72
N ASP A 166 5.51 -10.50 -1.73
CA ASP A 166 5.42 -10.88 -3.16
C ASP A 166 4.13 -11.61 -3.55
N ASN A 167 2.98 -11.07 -3.14
CA ASN A 167 1.67 -11.51 -3.60
C ASN A 167 1.08 -10.51 -4.62
N LYS A 168 -0.23 -10.60 -4.85
CA LYS A 168 -1.00 -9.76 -5.78
C LYS A 168 -2.12 -9.00 -5.06
N LEU A 169 -1.93 -8.73 -3.77
CA LEU A 169 -2.90 -7.99 -2.97
C LEU A 169 -3.03 -6.56 -3.48
N VAL A 170 -4.25 -6.18 -3.88
CA VAL A 170 -4.56 -4.83 -4.39
C VAL A 170 -5.00 -3.86 -3.29
N LYS A 171 -5.31 -4.40 -2.11
CA LYS A 171 -5.76 -3.68 -0.90
C LYS A 171 -5.18 -4.37 0.34
N VAL A 172 -5.09 -3.65 1.45
CA VAL A 172 -4.76 -4.25 2.75
C VAL A 172 -5.92 -5.16 3.19
N PRO A 173 -5.66 -6.40 3.64
CA PRO A 173 -6.71 -7.33 4.07
C PRO A 173 -7.20 -7.02 5.49
N GLN A 174 -7.74 -5.82 5.70
CA GLN A 174 -8.12 -5.28 7.02
C GLN A 174 -8.94 -6.28 7.85
N LEU A 175 -10.02 -6.83 7.30
CA LEU A 175 -10.94 -7.73 8.01
C LEU A 175 -10.25 -9.00 8.53
N ALA A 176 -9.25 -9.51 7.80
CA ALA A 176 -8.48 -10.67 8.22
C ALA A 176 -7.46 -10.30 9.30
N LEU A 177 -6.80 -9.14 9.16
CA LEU A 177 -5.83 -8.63 10.14
C LEU A 177 -6.47 -8.35 11.50
N GLU A 178 -7.75 -7.94 11.53
CA GLU A 178 -8.52 -7.79 12.77
C GLU A 178 -8.66 -9.10 13.58
N LYS A 179 -8.46 -10.27 12.95
CA LYS A 179 -8.53 -11.58 13.62
C LYS A 179 -7.23 -11.99 14.31
N VAL A 180 -6.15 -11.23 14.15
CA VAL A 180 -4.81 -11.52 14.73
C VAL A 180 -4.32 -10.35 15.60
N PRO A 181 -4.96 -10.09 16.76
CA PRO A 181 -4.71 -8.90 17.57
C PRO A 181 -3.31 -8.85 18.24
N ASN A 182 -2.62 -9.99 18.31
CA ASN A 182 -1.29 -10.11 18.91
C ASN A 182 -0.14 -9.92 17.90
N LEU A 183 -0.45 -9.60 16.64
CA LEU A 183 0.53 -9.46 15.58
C LEU A 183 1.52 -8.33 15.88
N LYS A 184 2.81 -8.64 15.81
CA LYS A 184 3.93 -7.72 16.06
C LYS A 184 4.66 -7.32 14.78
N PHE A 185 4.73 -8.23 13.80
CA PHE A 185 5.45 -8.01 12.55
C PHE A 185 4.53 -8.32 11.38
N LEU A 186 4.31 -7.33 10.51
CA LEU A 186 3.53 -7.48 9.29
C LEU A 186 4.37 -7.06 8.08
N ASP A 187 4.55 -8.01 7.16
CA ASP A 187 5.24 -7.79 5.91
C ASP A 187 4.27 -7.86 4.73
N LEU A 188 4.00 -6.71 4.12
CA LEU A 188 3.19 -6.56 2.90
C LEU A 188 4.06 -6.24 1.68
N ASN A 189 5.39 -6.29 1.80
CA ASN A 189 6.30 -5.86 0.75
C ASN A 189 5.99 -6.52 -0.60
N LYS A 190 6.26 -5.80 -1.69
CA LYS A 190 6.12 -6.31 -3.07
C LYS A 190 4.70 -6.74 -3.45
N ASN A 191 3.68 -6.10 -2.85
CA ASN A 191 2.28 -6.21 -3.30
C ASN A 191 1.84 -5.00 -4.13
N PRO A 192 0.92 -5.19 -5.10
CA PRO A 192 0.36 -4.10 -5.91
C PRO A 192 -0.76 -3.34 -5.18
N ILE A 193 -0.58 -3.04 -3.89
CA ILE A 193 -1.56 -2.24 -3.13
C ILE A 193 -1.51 -0.81 -3.66
N HIS A 194 -2.67 -0.28 -4.08
CA HIS A 194 -2.71 1.03 -4.72
C HIS A 194 -2.64 2.20 -3.72
N LYS A 195 -3.31 2.06 -2.58
CA LYS A 195 -3.36 3.06 -1.52
C LYS A 195 -3.53 2.40 -0.16
N ILE A 196 -2.95 3.02 0.87
CA ILE A 196 -3.24 2.69 2.27
C ILE A 196 -4.33 3.66 2.75
N GLN A 197 -5.49 3.12 3.07
CA GLN A 197 -6.71 3.87 3.34
C GLN A 197 -6.95 4.02 4.84
N GLU A 198 -7.86 4.93 5.19
CA GLU A 198 -8.34 5.08 6.57
C GLU A 198 -8.83 3.73 7.11
N GLY A 199 -8.27 3.31 8.24
CA GLY A 199 -8.71 2.09 8.92
C GLY A 199 -7.90 0.82 8.62
N ASP A 200 -7.07 0.80 7.57
CA ASP A 200 -6.36 -0.40 7.11
C ASP A 200 -5.52 -1.07 8.21
N PHE A 201 -4.92 -0.27 9.11
CA PHE A 201 -4.12 -0.74 10.24
C PHE A 201 -4.68 -0.31 11.60
N LYS A 202 -5.97 0.01 11.68
CA LYS A 202 -6.55 0.58 12.89
C LYS A 202 -6.53 -0.42 14.05
N ASN A 203 -6.14 0.07 15.23
CA ASN A 203 -6.12 -0.70 16.48
C ASN A 203 -5.24 -1.96 16.46
N MET A 204 -4.19 -2.03 15.62
CA MET A 204 -3.21 -3.11 15.71
C MET A 204 -2.25 -2.84 16.89
N LEU A 205 -2.76 -3.03 18.11
CA LEU A 205 -2.15 -2.52 19.35
C LEU A 205 -0.75 -3.07 19.64
N ARG A 206 -0.43 -4.26 19.11
CA ARG A 206 0.85 -4.95 19.33
C ARG A 206 1.82 -4.83 18.15
N LEU A 207 1.41 -4.18 17.06
CA LEU A 207 2.22 -4.08 15.86
C LEU A 207 3.46 -3.22 16.14
N LYS A 208 4.64 -3.75 15.87
CA LYS A 208 5.95 -3.11 16.11
C LYS A 208 6.64 -2.70 14.83
N GLU A 209 6.49 -3.51 13.79
CA GLU A 209 7.11 -3.27 12.48
C GLU A 209 6.11 -3.56 11.37
N LEU A 210 6.04 -2.60 10.43
CA LEU A 210 5.22 -2.66 9.23
C LEU A 210 6.10 -2.42 8.01
N GLY A 211 6.17 -3.42 7.14
CA GLY A 211 6.85 -3.34 5.84
C GLY A 211 5.87 -3.11 4.70
N ILE A 212 6.00 -1.98 4.00
CA ILE A 212 5.26 -1.62 2.78
C ILE A 212 6.23 -1.15 1.68
N ASN A 213 7.31 -1.90 1.50
CA ASN A 213 8.39 -1.62 0.55
C ASN A 213 8.16 -2.28 -0.80
N ASN A 214 8.82 -1.75 -1.85
CA ASN A 214 8.83 -2.32 -3.20
C ASN A 214 7.43 -2.51 -3.80
N MET A 215 6.47 -1.68 -3.41
CA MET A 215 5.09 -1.65 -3.93
C MET A 215 5.02 -0.75 -5.16
N GLY A 216 5.12 -1.36 -6.34
CA GLY A 216 5.14 -0.64 -7.62
C GLY A 216 3.87 0.16 -7.95
N GLU A 217 2.76 -0.15 -7.29
CA GLU A 217 1.45 0.50 -7.51
C GLU A 217 1.00 1.39 -6.35
N LEU A 218 1.77 1.47 -5.25
CA LEU A 218 1.40 2.29 -4.10
C LEU A 218 1.58 3.76 -4.42
N VAL A 219 0.50 4.53 -4.34
CA VAL A 219 0.47 5.94 -4.72
C VAL A 219 0.33 6.88 -3.53
N SER A 220 -0.53 6.53 -2.56
CA SER A 220 -0.80 7.39 -1.41
C SER A 220 -1.00 6.63 -0.10
N VAL A 221 -0.72 7.36 0.99
CA VAL A 221 -1.14 7.00 2.35
C VAL A 221 -2.13 8.07 2.82
N ASP A 222 -3.39 7.66 2.96
CA ASP A 222 -4.50 8.56 3.26
C ASP A 222 -4.54 8.93 4.76
N ARG A 223 -5.44 9.86 5.11
CA ARG A 223 -5.68 10.29 6.47
C ARG A 223 -6.03 9.11 7.38
N TYR A 224 -5.44 9.08 8.58
CA TYR A 224 -5.70 8.05 9.61
C TYR A 224 -5.51 6.60 9.11
N ALA A 225 -4.67 6.41 8.09
CA ALA A 225 -4.25 5.08 7.64
C ALA A 225 -3.56 4.28 8.75
N LEU A 226 -2.74 4.96 9.55
CA LEU A 226 -2.07 4.40 10.73
C LEU A 226 -2.65 5.04 11.99
N ASP A 227 -3.72 4.44 12.52
CA ASP A 227 -4.45 4.93 13.69
C ASP A 227 -4.39 3.94 14.87
N ASN A 228 -4.00 4.46 16.04
CA ASN A 228 -3.94 3.73 17.30
C ASN A 228 -2.99 2.52 17.25
N LEU A 229 -1.71 2.83 16.98
CA LEU A 229 -0.60 1.87 16.90
C LEU A 229 0.45 2.21 17.97
N PRO A 230 0.16 1.94 19.26
CA PRO A 230 0.98 2.37 20.39
C PRO A 230 2.35 1.71 20.48
N GLU A 231 2.52 0.51 19.90
CA GLU A 231 3.80 -0.24 19.92
C GLU A 231 4.59 -0.14 18.62
N LEU A 232 4.10 0.57 17.59
CA LEU A 232 4.77 0.64 16.29
C LEU A 232 6.04 1.46 16.40
N THR A 233 7.20 0.81 16.25
CA THR A 233 8.51 1.44 16.38
C THR A 233 9.17 1.74 15.04
N LYS A 234 8.83 0.97 14.00
CA LYS A 234 9.46 1.06 12.69
C LYS A 234 8.44 0.94 11.56
N LEU A 235 8.48 1.91 10.64
CA LEU A 235 7.72 1.88 9.38
C LEU A 235 8.68 2.01 8.20
N GLU A 236 8.65 1.02 7.33
CA GLU A 236 9.42 1.01 6.10
C GLU A 236 8.51 1.11 4.89
N ALA A 237 8.58 2.23 4.18
CA ALA A 237 7.88 2.48 2.93
C ALA A 237 8.89 2.95 1.87
N THR A 238 9.87 2.10 1.57
CA THR A 238 10.97 2.38 0.65
C THR A 238 10.76 1.72 -0.72
N ASN A 239 11.37 2.30 -1.76
CA ASN A 239 11.33 1.77 -3.13
C ASN A 239 9.89 1.64 -3.69
N ASN A 240 9.01 2.60 -3.39
CA ASN A 240 7.66 2.67 -3.91
C ASN A 240 7.60 3.78 -4.99
N PRO A 241 7.87 3.47 -6.27
CA PRO A 241 8.15 4.48 -7.30
C PRO A 241 6.97 5.40 -7.63
N LYS A 242 5.75 5.07 -7.21
CA LYS A 242 4.56 5.92 -7.39
C LYS A 242 4.09 6.61 -6.12
N LEU A 243 4.69 6.29 -4.96
CA LEU A 243 4.26 6.83 -3.67
C LEU A 243 4.64 8.31 -3.61
N SER A 244 3.64 9.16 -3.81
CA SER A 244 3.82 10.58 -4.09
C SER A 244 3.12 11.48 -3.08
N TYR A 245 2.23 10.91 -2.27
CA TYR A 245 1.45 11.65 -1.30
C TYR A 245 1.31 10.89 0.02
N ILE A 246 1.60 11.57 1.13
CA ILE A 246 1.28 11.12 2.48
C ILE A 246 0.47 12.23 3.14
N HIS A 247 -0.74 11.91 3.56
CA HIS A 247 -1.61 12.88 4.22
C HIS A 247 -0.98 13.39 5.52
N ARG A 248 -1.16 14.68 5.83
CA ARG A 248 -0.55 15.33 7.02
C ARG A 248 -1.00 14.75 8.37
N LEU A 249 -2.12 14.03 8.36
CA LEU A 249 -2.71 13.31 9.48
C LEU A 249 -2.75 11.79 9.24
N ALA A 250 -1.87 11.25 8.39
CA ALA A 250 -1.79 9.81 8.14
C ALA A 250 -1.51 9.01 9.43
N PHE A 251 -0.71 9.58 10.32
CA PHE A 251 -0.35 9.01 11.61
C PHE A 251 -1.20 9.64 12.72
N ARG A 252 -1.95 8.81 13.45
CA ARG A 252 -2.72 9.22 14.62
C ARG A 252 -2.49 8.23 15.75
N ASN A 253 -2.13 8.73 16.93
CA ASN A 253 -1.85 7.89 18.10
C ASN A 253 -0.79 6.82 17.81
N VAL A 254 0.34 7.23 17.21
CA VAL A 254 1.51 6.38 16.92
C VAL A 254 2.72 6.87 17.73
N PRO A 255 2.66 6.85 19.08
CA PRO A 255 3.64 7.51 19.94
C PRO A 255 5.01 6.83 19.93
N ALA A 256 5.11 5.52 19.67
CA ALA A 256 6.35 4.77 19.78
C ALA A 256 7.22 4.77 18.52
N LEU A 257 6.80 5.41 17.43
CA LEU A 257 7.52 5.35 16.16
C LEU A 257 8.87 6.04 16.29
N GLU A 258 9.96 5.28 16.12
CA GLU A 258 11.33 5.78 16.22
C GLU A 258 11.98 5.95 14.84
N SER A 259 11.61 5.10 13.87
CA SER A 259 12.23 5.03 12.55
C SER A 259 11.18 5.07 11.44
N LEU A 260 11.28 6.08 10.57
CA LEU A 260 10.39 6.29 9.42
C LEU A 260 11.20 6.34 8.10
N MET A 261 11.13 5.28 7.31
CA MET A 261 11.89 5.16 6.07
C MET A 261 11.00 5.39 4.85
N LEU A 262 11.25 6.50 4.13
CA LEU A 262 10.48 6.98 2.97
C LEU A 262 11.38 7.26 1.74
N ASN A 263 12.57 6.68 1.66
CA ASN A 263 13.49 6.88 0.54
C ASN A 263 13.10 6.10 -0.72
N ASN A 264 13.59 6.58 -1.86
CA ASN A 264 13.36 5.98 -3.19
C ASN A 264 11.86 5.89 -3.55
N ASN A 265 11.13 6.99 -3.33
CA ASN A 265 9.72 7.11 -3.70
C ASN A 265 9.52 8.27 -4.70
N ALA A 266 8.28 8.72 -4.87
CA ALA A 266 7.89 9.86 -5.70
C ALA A 266 7.38 11.06 -4.87
N LEU A 267 7.75 11.14 -3.59
CA LEU A 267 7.25 12.19 -2.68
C LEU A 267 7.79 13.56 -3.10
N ASN A 268 6.90 14.56 -3.18
CA ASN A 268 7.33 15.94 -3.38
C ASN A 268 7.71 16.63 -2.06
N ALA A 269 7.06 16.27 -0.95
CA ALA A 269 7.43 16.77 0.36
C ALA A 269 6.86 15.85 1.45
N VAL A 270 7.25 16.10 2.69
CA VAL A 270 6.60 15.57 3.89
C VAL A 270 6.24 16.76 4.76
N TYR A 271 4.96 16.87 5.14
CA TYR A 271 4.50 17.96 6.02
C TYR A 271 5.22 17.93 7.37
N GLN A 272 5.55 19.12 7.89
CA GLN A 272 6.06 19.29 9.26
C GLN A 272 5.13 18.63 10.28
N LYS A 273 3.81 18.85 10.13
CA LYS A 273 2.78 18.30 11.03
C LYS A 273 2.78 16.77 11.10
N THR A 274 3.12 16.08 9.99
CA THR A 274 3.28 14.62 9.97
C THR A 274 4.34 14.19 10.98
N VAL A 275 5.45 14.91 11.00
CA VAL A 275 6.59 14.62 11.88
C VAL A 275 6.31 15.05 13.32
N GLU A 276 5.67 16.20 13.53
CA GLU A 276 5.24 16.67 14.86
C GLU A 276 4.24 15.73 15.54
N SER A 277 3.46 14.97 14.75
CA SER A 277 2.54 13.96 15.28
C SER A 277 3.25 12.71 15.85
N LEU A 278 4.57 12.61 15.66
CA LEU A 278 5.41 11.48 16.04
C LEU A 278 6.43 11.90 17.12
N PRO A 279 6.05 11.90 18.41
CA PRO A 279 6.84 12.54 19.47
C PRO A 279 8.18 11.84 19.76
N ASN A 280 8.32 10.55 19.46
CA ASN A 280 9.54 9.77 19.71
C ASN A 280 10.35 9.49 18.43
N LEU A 281 10.04 10.16 17.31
CA LEU A 281 10.75 9.93 16.07
C LEU A 281 12.23 10.32 16.21
N ARG A 282 13.12 9.37 15.94
CA ARG A 282 14.57 9.55 16.05
C ARG A 282 15.24 9.71 14.71
N GLU A 283 14.79 8.96 13.72
CA GLU A 283 15.37 8.96 12.39
C GLU A 283 14.32 8.94 11.28
N ILE A 284 14.64 9.66 10.20
CA ILE A 284 13.81 9.72 9.00
C ILE A 284 14.69 9.62 7.76
N SER A 285 14.22 8.86 6.77
CA SER A 285 14.85 8.79 5.45
C SER A 285 13.90 9.33 4.40
N ILE A 286 14.29 10.36 3.65
CA ILE A 286 13.49 10.94 2.56
C ILE A 286 14.29 11.19 1.28
N HIS A 287 15.56 10.75 1.24
CA HIS A 287 16.42 10.93 0.08
C HIS A 287 15.88 10.17 -1.14
N SER A 288 16.43 10.49 -2.32
CA SER A 288 15.99 9.87 -3.59
C SER A 288 14.48 10.03 -3.85
N ASN A 289 13.95 11.21 -3.55
CA ASN A 289 12.59 11.63 -3.88
C ASN A 289 12.65 12.91 -4.75
N PRO A 290 11.66 13.14 -5.63
CA PRO A 290 11.57 14.37 -6.42
C PRO A 290 11.05 15.55 -5.57
N LEU A 291 11.85 15.96 -4.59
CA LEU A 291 11.44 16.93 -3.57
C LEU A 291 11.19 18.33 -4.17
N ARG A 292 10.08 18.96 -3.81
CA ARG A 292 9.76 20.37 -4.08
C ARG A 292 10.22 21.19 -2.89
N CYS A 293 11.25 22.00 -3.10
CA CYS A 293 11.85 22.87 -2.09
C CYS A 293 11.09 24.18 -1.99
N ASP A 294 9.95 24.12 -1.28
CA ASP A 294 9.06 25.22 -0.99
C ASP A 294 8.73 25.30 0.51
N CYS A 295 7.62 25.98 0.84
CA CYS A 295 7.17 26.18 2.20
C CYS A 295 6.89 24.87 2.97
N VAL A 296 6.49 23.79 2.29
CA VAL A 296 6.06 22.55 2.95
C VAL A 296 7.25 21.77 3.50
N ILE A 297 8.39 21.79 2.80
CA ILE A 297 9.60 21.05 3.21
C ILE A 297 10.61 21.91 3.97
N HIS A 298 10.37 23.21 4.08
CA HIS A 298 11.28 24.18 4.71
C HIS A 298 11.68 23.81 6.16
N TRP A 299 10.81 23.10 6.89
CA TRP A 299 11.08 22.65 8.25
C TRP A 299 12.34 21.79 8.39
N ILE A 300 12.81 21.13 7.32
CA ILE A 300 14.03 20.33 7.31
C ILE A 300 15.28 21.15 7.64
N ASN A 301 15.25 22.46 7.33
CA ASN A 301 16.34 23.39 7.58
C ASN A 301 16.23 24.02 8.98
N SER A 302 15.18 23.67 9.74
CA SER A 302 14.97 24.18 11.08
C SER A 302 15.82 23.43 12.10
N ASN A 303 16.58 24.16 12.92
CA ASN A 303 17.29 23.60 14.07
C ASN A 303 16.37 23.14 15.22
N LYS A 304 15.04 23.14 15.01
CA LYS A 304 14.03 22.81 16.03
C LYS A 304 13.84 21.31 16.23
N THR A 305 14.30 20.47 15.32
CA THR A 305 14.10 19.00 15.40
C THR A 305 15.41 18.28 15.75
N ASN A 306 15.38 17.39 16.73
CA ASN A 306 16.50 16.49 17.05
C ASN A 306 16.53 15.22 16.17
N ILE A 307 15.81 15.23 15.03
CA ILE A 307 15.64 14.07 14.16
C ILE A 307 16.87 13.91 13.28
N ARG A 308 17.40 12.67 13.24
CA ARG A 308 18.48 12.29 12.35
C ARG A 308 17.94 12.02 10.95
N PHE A 309 18.41 12.77 9.97
CA PHE A 309 18.15 12.48 8.56
C PHE A 309 19.14 11.44 8.04
N MET A 310 18.63 10.36 7.45
CA MET A 310 19.43 9.35 6.76
C MET A 310 19.84 9.88 5.38
N GLU A 311 21.13 9.69 5.03
CA GLU A 311 21.74 10.18 3.79
C GLU A 311 21.38 11.63 3.41
N PRO A 312 21.63 12.62 4.30
CA PRO A 312 21.16 13.98 4.08
C PRO A 312 21.79 14.68 2.86
N LEU A 313 22.99 14.22 2.45
CA LEU A 313 23.71 14.71 1.27
C LEU A 313 23.09 14.20 -0.05
N SER A 314 22.22 13.19 0.02
CA SER A 314 21.49 12.61 -1.11
C SER A 314 20.08 13.22 -1.28
N MET A 315 19.75 14.25 -0.50
CA MET A 315 18.47 14.98 -0.60
C MET A 315 18.62 16.18 -1.53
N PHE A 316 18.04 16.11 -2.72
CA PHE A 316 18.11 17.15 -3.73
C PHE A 316 16.73 17.69 -4.09
N CYS A 317 16.65 18.99 -4.35
CA CYS A 317 15.46 19.63 -4.87
C CYS A 317 15.27 19.25 -6.35
N ALA A 318 14.09 18.74 -6.71
CA ALA A 318 13.66 18.58 -8.10
C ALA A 318 12.93 19.83 -8.63
N MET A 319 12.26 20.54 -7.73
CA MET A 319 11.50 21.76 -7.99
C MET A 319 11.66 22.77 -6.84
N PRO A 320 11.34 24.06 -7.04
CA PRO A 320 11.09 24.71 -8.33
C PRO A 320 12.39 24.82 -9.17
N PRO A 321 12.33 25.24 -10.45
CA PRO A 321 13.48 25.25 -11.35
C PRO A 321 14.71 26.01 -10.82
N GLU A 322 14.50 27.03 -9.99
CA GLU A 322 15.53 27.87 -9.38
C GLU A 322 16.43 27.09 -8.42
N TYR A 323 15.87 26.08 -7.73
CA TYR A 323 16.59 25.25 -6.76
C TYR A 323 16.91 23.85 -7.29
N ARG A 324 16.56 23.53 -8.54
CA ARG A 324 16.72 22.19 -9.10
C ARG A 324 18.18 21.72 -9.03
N GLY A 325 18.40 20.54 -8.44
CA GLY A 325 19.71 19.93 -8.25
C GLY A 325 20.49 20.43 -7.03
N GLN A 326 20.00 21.44 -6.32
CA GLN A 326 20.61 21.90 -5.08
C GLN A 326 20.25 20.96 -3.91
N GLN A 327 21.13 20.88 -2.91
CA GLN A 327 20.85 20.10 -1.71
C GLN A 327 19.81 20.81 -0.85
N VAL A 328 18.80 20.06 -0.37
CA VAL A 328 17.67 20.62 0.40
C VAL A 328 18.15 21.45 1.60
N LYS A 329 19.21 20.99 2.29
CA LYS A 329 19.79 21.65 3.46
C LYS A 329 20.55 22.95 3.19
N GLU A 330 20.93 23.19 1.94
CA GLU A 330 21.68 24.38 1.53
C GLU A 330 20.76 25.48 0.96
N VAL A 331 19.52 25.14 0.65
CA VAL A 331 18.55 26.09 0.09
C VAL A 331 18.13 27.09 1.16
N LEU A 332 18.53 28.35 0.95
CA LEU A 332 18.03 29.51 1.68
C LEU A 332 16.79 30.04 0.96
N ILE A 333 15.60 29.72 1.49
CA ILE A 333 14.34 30.26 0.99
C ILE A 333 14.28 31.73 1.46
N GLN A 334 14.66 32.65 0.56
CA GLN A 334 14.83 34.08 0.86
C GLN A 334 13.51 34.83 1.10
N ASP A 335 12.38 34.29 0.61
CA ASP A 335 11.05 34.81 0.89
C ASP A 335 10.42 34.04 2.04
N SER A 336 10.43 34.67 3.21
CA SER A 336 9.83 34.23 4.46
C SER A 336 8.29 34.22 4.45
N ASN A 337 7.67 33.78 3.36
CA ASN A 337 6.27 33.40 3.40
C ASN A 337 6.22 31.91 3.74
N GLU A 338 5.73 31.58 4.93
CA GLU A 338 5.37 30.22 5.36
C GLU A 338 4.21 29.63 4.52
N GLN A 339 3.93 30.22 3.36
CA GLN A 339 2.79 29.96 2.51
C GLN A 339 3.28 29.73 1.08
N CYS A 340 2.68 28.79 0.38
CA CYS A 340 3.04 28.46 -0.99
C CYS A 340 1.85 27.94 -1.79
N LEU A 341 2.01 28.02 -3.11
CA LEU A 341 1.00 27.59 -4.08
C LEU A 341 0.72 26.09 -3.98
N PRO A 342 -0.57 25.68 -4.05
CA PRO A 342 -0.95 24.28 -4.12
C PRO A 342 -0.29 23.57 -5.29
N MET A 343 0.00 22.29 -5.12
CA MET A 343 0.41 21.39 -6.19
C MET A 343 -0.33 20.08 -6.05
N ILE A 344 -1.06 19.69 -7.09
CA ILE A 344 -1.72 18.40 -7.18
C ILE A 344 -0.67 17.34 -7.51
N SER A 345 -0.62 16.27 -6.72
CA SER A 345 0.30 15.14 -6.94
C SER A 345 -0.07 14.42 -8.24
N HIS A 346 0.92 14.29 -9.13
CA HIS A 346 0.74 13.75 -10.47
C HIS A 346 0.37 12.26 -10.44
N GLU A 347 0.99 11.46 -9.58
CA GLU A 347 0.75 10.01 -9.54
C GLU A 347 -0.63 9.68 -8.94
N THR A 348 -1.19 10.57 -8.11
CA THR A 348 -2.55 10.39 -7.56
C THR A 348 -3.67 10.62 -8.56
N PHE A 349 -3.37 11.23 -9.71
CA PHE A 349 -4.39 11.76 -10.61
C PHE A 349 -4.36 11.06 -11.98
N PRO A 350 -5.41 10.32 -12.38
CA PRO A 350 -5.44 9.67 -13.68
C PRO A 350 -5.71 10.67 -14.82
N ASN A 351 -4.83 10.73 -15.82
CA ASN A 351 -5.02 11.59 -16.99
C ASN A 351 -6.18 11.13 -17.89
N HIS A 352 -6.30 9.81 -18.07
CA HIS A 352 -7.29 9.18 -18.95
C HIS A 352 -7.85 7.92 -18.30
N LEU A 353 -9.17 7.76 -18.37
CA LEU A 353 -9.86 6.60 -17.83
C LEU A 353 -10.94 6.13 -18.81
N ASN A 354 -10.95 4.84 -19.12
CA ASN A 354 -12.01 4.21 -19.89
C ASN A 354 -12.85 3.38 -18.91
N LEU A 355 -14.14 3.70 -18.84
CA LEU A 355 -15.08 3.07 -17.93
C LEU A 355 -16.23 2.40 -18.70
N ASP A 356 -16.79 1.37 -18.09
CA ASP A 356 -18.00 0.69 -18.54
C ASP A 356 -19.22 1.29 -17.84
N ILE A 357 -20.38 1.18 -18.50
CA ILE A 357 -21.66 1.66 -17.96
C ILE A 357 -22.00 0.93 -16.66
N GLY A 358 -22.52 1.66 -15.68
CA GLY A 358 -22.96 1.15 -14.38
C GLY A 358 -21.87 1.08 -13.31
N MET A 359 -20.60 1.30 -13.65
CA MET A 359 -19.52 1.32 -12.66
C MET A 359 -19.61 2.55 -11.74
N THR A 360 -19.09 2.41 -10.51
CA THR A 360 -18.78 3.54 -9.63
C THR A 360 -17.27 3.75 -9.65
N VAL A 361 -16.84 4.99 -9.88
CA VAL A 361 -15.42 5.37 -9.97
C VAL A 361 -15.06 6.38 -8.90
N PHE A 362 -13.82 6.29 -8.43
CA PHE A 362 -13.22 7.21 -7.47
C PHE A 362 -12.04 7.89 -8.13
N LEU A 363 -12.06 9.22 -8.20
CA LEU A 363 -10.96 10.03 -8.72
C LEU A 363 -10.30 10.76 -7.56
N ASP A 364 -9.11 10.31 -7.20
CA ASP A 364 -8.34 10.94 -6.14
C ASP A 364 -7.68 12.22 -6.67
N CYS A 365 -7.80 13.30 -5.89
CA CYS A 365 -7.06 14.52 -6.11
C CYS A 365 -6.39 14.90 -4.80
N ARG A 366 -5.08 14.68 -4.71
CA ARG A 366 -4.29 14.99 -3.52
C ARG A 366 -3.40 16.17 -3.85
N ALA A 367 -3.45 17.21 -3.03
CA ALA A 367 -2.66 18.41 -3.22
C ALA A 367 -1.86 18.77 -1.98
N MET A 368 -0.67 19.35 -2.19
CA MET A 368 0.21 19.84 -1.13
C MET A 368 0.38 21.35 -1.22
N ALA A 369 0.18 22.04 -0.10
CA ALA A 369 0.39 23.48 0.08
C ALA A 369 0.37 23.84 1.57
N GLU A 370 0.85 25.04 1.90
CA GLU A 370 0.55 25.75 3.15
C GLU A 370 0.01 27.15 2.77
N PRO A 371 -1.12 27.64 3.30
CA PRO A 371 -2.14 26.88 4.03
C PRO A 371 -2.72 25.74 3.20
N GLU A 372 -3.27 24.73 3.89
CA GLU A 372 -3.91 23.56 3.26
C GLU A 372 -4.97 23.99 2.21
N PRO A 373 -4.93 23.44 0.99
CA PRO A 373 -5.83 23.86 -0.07
C PRO A 373 -7.25 23.30 0.11
N GLU A 374 -8.26 24.12 -0.21
CA GLU A 374 -9.61 23.65 -0.46
C GLU A 374 -9.64 22.92 -1.81
N ILE A 375 -10.18 21.71 -1.84
CA ILE A 375 -10.32 20.91 -3.05
C ILE A 375 -11.79 20.89 -3.48
N TYR A 376 -12.02 21.17 -4.76
CA TYR A 376 -13.31 21.00 -5.41
C TYR A 376 -13.15 20.47 -6.83
N TRP A 377 -14.22 19.92 -7.38
CA TRP A 377 -14.24 19.39 -8.74
C TRP A 377 -15.18 20.17 -9.63
N VAL A 378 -14.86 20.24 -10.91
CA VAL A 378 -15.70 20.80 -11.97
C VAL A 378 -16.07 19.69 -12.94
N THR A 379 -17.36 19.43 -13.09
CA THR A 379 -17.87 18.41 -14.02
C THR A 379 -17.72 18.86 -15.48
N PRO A 380 -17.88 17.96 -16.47
CA PRO A 380 -17.86 18.33 -17.89
C PRO A 380 -18.90 19.39 -18.28
N LEU A 381 -19.98 19.52 -17.49
CA LEU A 381 -21.04 20.51 -17.68
C LEU A 381 -20.71 21.87 -17.02
N GLY A 382 -19.59 21.99 -16.32
CA GLY A 382 -19.17 23.21 -15.62
C GLY A 382 -19.70 23.34 -14.19
N ASN A 383 -20.37 22.32 -13.65
CA ASN A 383 -20.90 22.37 -12.29
C ASN A 383 -19.77 22.20 -11.26
N LYS A 384 -19.72 23.07 -10.25
CA LYS A 384 -18.81 22.95 -9.10
C LYS A 384 -19.37 21.92 -8.12
N VAL A 385 -18.57 20.91 -7.78
CA VAL A 385 -18.84 19.89 -6.76
C VAL A 385 -17.91 20.14 -5.58
N THR A 386 -18.51 20.37 -4.41
CA THR A 386 -17.87 20.56 -3.11
C THR A 386 -18.29 19.46 -2.14
N VAL A 387 -17.66 19.37 -0.97
CA VAL A 387 -18.02 18.40 0.09
C VAL A 387 -19.49 18.56 0.54
N GLU A 388 -20.02 19.78 0.48
CA GLU A 388 -21.39 20.12 0.87
C GLU A 388 -22.43 19.88 -0.25
N SER A 389 -21.98 19.51 -1.46
CA SER A 389 -22.87 19.31 -2.60
C SER A 389 -23.79 18.12 -2.39
N LEU A 390 -25.11 18.35 -2.44
CA LEU A 390 -26.12 17.30 -2.35
C LEU A 390 -26.39 16.72 -3.74
N SER A 391 -25.81 15.56 -4.03
CA SER A 391 -26.05 14.83 -5.27
C SER A 391 -25.94 13.32 -5.02
N ASP A 392 -26.88 12.55 -5.57
CA ASP A 392 -26.81 11.09 -5.58
C ASP A 392 -25.73 10.58 -6.57
N LYS A 393 -25.37 11.42 -7.54
CA LYS A 393 -24.44 11.10 -8.62
C LYS A 393 -22.99 11.37 -8.25
N TYR A 394 -22.74 12.52 -7.63
CA TYR A 394 -21.40 13.02 -7.32
C TYR A 394 -21.26 13.20 -5.82
N LYS A 395 -20.25 12.58 -5.21
CA LYS A 395 -19.89 12.81 -3.81
C LYS A 395 -18.41 13.15 -3.72
N LEU A 396 -18.09 14.18 -2.94
CA LEU A 396 -16.70 14.58 -2.72
C LEU A 396 -16.32 14.28 -1.27
N SER A 397 -15.26 13.50 -1.08
CA SER A 397 -14.69 13.29 0.26
C SER A 397 -13.95 14.54 0.74
N SER A 398 -13.76 14.67 2.06
CA SER A 398 -12.94 15.76 2.63
C SER A 398 -11.48 15.73 2.16
N GLU A 399 -11.02 14.59 1.62
CA GLU A 399 -9.66 14.36 1.12
C GLU A 399 -9.53 14.69 -0.38
N GLY A 400 -10.59 15.17 -1.02
CA GLY A 400 -10.57 15.55 -2.44
C GLY A 400 -10.90 14.42 -3.43
N THR A 401 -11.37 13.25 -2.96
CA THR A 401 -11.79 12.14 -3.84
C THR A 401 -13.20 12.37 -4.37
N LEU A 402 -13.34 12.46 -5.69
CA LEU A 402 -14.64 12.50 -6.35
C LEU A 402 -15.13 11.07 -6.62
N GLU A 403 -16.21 10.69 -5.96
CA GLU A 403 -17.01 9.51 -6.30
C GLU A 403 -18.04 9.88 -7.37
N ILE A 404 -18.05 9.13 -8.47
CA ILE A 404 -19.06 9.21 -9.51
C ILE A 404 -19.79 7.86 -9.56
N SER A 405 -21.03 7.85 -9.09
CA SER A 405 -21.85 6.63 -8.99
C SER A 405 -22.57 6.31 -10.30
N ASN A 406 -22.74 5.02 -10.63
CA ASN A 406 -23.55 4.54 -11.77
C ASN A 406 -23.23 5.25 -13.10
N ILE A 407 -21.99 5.17 -13.58
CA ILE A 407 -21.49 5.81 -14.79
C ILE A 407 -22.37 5.53 -16.02
N GLN A 408 -22.73 6.58 -16.76
CA GLN A 408 -23.48 6.56 -18.02
C GLN A 408 -22.68 7.26 -19.12
N VAL A 409 -23.06 7.07 -20.39
CA VAL A 409 -22.36 7.68 -21.53
C VAL A 409 -22.35 9.22 -21.43
N GLU A 410 -23.42 9.78 -20.88
CA GLU A 410 -23.61 11.22 -20.60
C GLU A 410 -22.56 11.80 -19.65
N ASP A 411 -21.98 10.97 -18.78
CA ASP A 411 -20.94 11.38 -17.82
C ASP A 411 -19.56 11.46 -18.45
N SER A 412 -19.40 11.00 -19.70
CA SER A 412 -18.12 11.11 -20.40
C SER A 412 -17.75 12.57 -20.61
N GLY A 413 -16.46 12.89 -20.46
CA GLY A 413 -15.98 14.26 -20.57
C GLY A 413 -14.73 14.52 -19.75
N ARG A 414 -14.45 15.81 -19.54
CA ARG A 414 -13.27 16.30 -18.82
C ARG A 414 -13.69 16.78 -17.43
N TYR A 415 -13.22 16.06 -16.40
CA TYR A 415 -13.42 16.42 -15.01
C TYR A 415 -12.18 17.17 -14.52
N THR A 416 -12.36 18.37 -13.97
CA THR A 416 -11.25 19.19 -13.51
C THR A 416 -11.22 19.20 -11.99
N CYS A 417 -10.14 18.73 -11.38
CA CYS A 417 -9.85 19.02 -9.97
C CYS A 417 -9.19 20.39 -9.86
N VAL A 418 -9.62 21.16 -8.86
CA VAL A 418 -9.01 22.43 -8.49
C VAL A 418 -8.62 22.36 -7.02
N ALA A 419 -7.35 22.62 -6.74
CA ALA A 419 -6.82 22.79 -5.38
C ALA A 419 -6.45 24.26 -5.19
N GLN A 420 -7.09 24.95 -4.24
CA GLN A 420 -6.97 26.39 -4.07
C GLN A 420 -6.67 26.78 -2.62
N ASN A 421 -5.73 27.69 -2.42
CA ASN A 421 -5.52 28.39 -1.16
C ASN A 421 -5.43 29.91 -1.40
N ILE A 422 -5.00 30.66 -0.39
CA ILE A 422 -4.87 32.13 -0.47
C ILE A 422 -3.76 32.60 -1.42
N GLU A 423 -2.75 31.77 -1.67
CA GLU A 423 -1.64 32.09 -2.58
C GLU A 423 -2.03 31.87 -4.04
N GLY A 424 -2.95 30.94 -4.32
CA GLY A 424 -3.43 30.67 -5.67
C GLY A 424 -4.06 29.29 -5.81
N ALA A 425 -4.01 28.72 -7.02
CA ALA A 425 -4.63 27.43 -7.31
C ALA A 425 -3.82 26.62 -8.33
N ASP A 426 -3.88 25.30 -8.20
CA ASP A 426 -3.44 24.33 -9.21
C ASP A 426 -4.64 23.52 -9.72
N THR A 427 -4.58 23.08 -10.98
CA THR A 427 -5.67 22.38 -11.64
C THR A 427 -5.19 21.18 -12.44
N ARG A 428 -5.94 20.07 -12.38
CA ARG A 428 -5.69 18.87 -13.16
C ARG A 428 -6.96 18.34 -13.79
N VAL A 429 -6.84 17.75 -14.98
CA VAL A 429 -8.00 17.32 -15.76
C VAL A 429 -7.94 15.84 -16.07
N ALA A 430 -8.94 15.09 -15.60
CA ALA A 430 -9.14 13.68 -15.89
C ALA A 430 -10.11 13.55 -17.06
N THR A 431 -9.70 12.86 -18.12
CA THR A 431 -10.59 12.59 -19.26
C THR A 431 -11.23 11.22 -19.09
N ILE A 432 -12.53 11.20 -18.88
CA ILE A 432 -13.31 9.97 -18.72
C ILE A 432 -14.00 9.66 -20.05
N ARG A 433 -13.76 8.46 -20.58
CA ARG A 433 -14.54 7.86 -21.67
C ARG A 433 -15.41 6.76 -21.11
N VAL A 434 -16.62 6.63 -21.67
CA VAL A 434 -17.57 5.61 -21.25
C VAL A 434 -17.91 4.73 -22.45
N ASN A 435 -17.66 3.41 -22.36
CA ASN A 435 -17.70 2.48 -23.48
C ASN A 435 -16.94 3.00 -24.72
N GLY A 436 -15.75 3.60 -24.49
CA GLY A 436 -14.93 4.20 -25.55
C GLY A 436 -15.47 5.52 -26.13
N THR A 437 -16.63 5.99 -25.69
CA THR A 437 -17.24 7.25 -26.13
C THR A 437 -16.77 8.41 -25.27
N LEU A 438 -16.43 9.52 -25.91
CA LEU A 438 -16.19 10.81 -25.27
C LEU A 438 -17.18 11.81 -25.84
N LEU A 439 -18.21 12.15 -25.07
CA LEU A 439 -19.10 13.25 -25.43
C LEU A 439 -18.36 14.56 -25.17
N ASP A 440 -17.88 15.20 -26.23
CA ASP A 440 -17.40 16.58 -26.18
C ASP A 440 -18.63 17.51 -26.05
N GLY A 441 -19.24 17.50 -24.87
CA GLY A 441 -20.43 18.30 -24.54
C GLY A 441 -20.17 19.80 -24.43
N THR A 442 -18.95 20.27 -24.70
CA THR A 442 -18.61 21.69 -24.63
C THR A 442 -18.01 22.14 -25.96
N GLN A 443 -18.66 23.11 -26.61
CA GLN A 443 -17.90 24.09 -27.38
C GLN A 443 -16.95 24.75 -26.38
N VAL A 444 -15.74 24.20 -26.24
CA VAL A 444 -14.75 24.75 -25.32
C VAL A 444 -14.47 26.17 -25.79
N LEU A 445 -14.85 27.15 -24.97
CA LEU A 445 -14.41 28.52 -25.16
C LEU A 445 -12.88 28.49 -25.03
N LYS A 446 -12.18 28.50 -26.16
CA LYS A 446 -10.71 28.53 -26.17
C LYS A 446 -10.29 29.94 -25.79
N ILE A 447 -9.97 30.11 -24.52
CA ILE A 447 -9.41 31.34 -23.97
C ILE A 447 -7.89 31.27 -24.08
N TYR A 448 -7.32 32.18 -24.87
CA TYR A 448 -5.89 32.39 -25.05
C TYR A 448 -5.44 33.55 -24.16
N VAL A 449 -4.53 33.28 -23.23
CA VAL A 449 -3.82 34.31 -22.48
C VAL A 449 -2.84 35.00 -23.43
N LYS A 450 -3.06 36.30 -23.66
CA LYS A 450 -2.20 37.15 -24.49
C LYS A 450 -1.09 37.79 -23.68
N GLN A 451 -1.39 38.14 -22.43
CA GLN A 451 -0.47 38.80 -21.53
C GLN A 451 -0.91 38.54 -20.08
N ALA A 452 0.05 38.36 -19.18
CA ALA A 452 -0.19 38.28 -17.74
C ALA A 452 0.70 39.31 -17.05
N GLU A 453 0.09 40.15 -16.23
CA GLU A 453 0.72 41.18 -15.40
C GLU A 453 0.40 40.90 -13.93
N SER A 454 1.05 41.62 -13.01
CA SER A 454 0.93 41.39 -11.57
C SER A 454 -0.51 41.46 -11.02
N HIS A 455 -1.43 42.16 -11.71
CA HIS A 455 -2.83 42.31 -11.29
C HIS A 455 -3.82 42.20 -12.45
N SER A 456 -3.38 41.74 -13.63
CA SER A 456 -4.24 41.69 -14.81
C SER A 456 -3.87 40.51 -15.71
N ILE A 457 -4.87 39.91 -16.33
CA ILE A 457 -4.65 38.94 -17.41
C ILE A 457 -5.43 39.42 -18.63
N LEU A 458 -4.72 39.56 -19.76
CA LEU A 458 -5.35 39.80 -21.04
C LEU A 458 -5.68 38.45 -21.67
N VAL A 459 -6.96 38.20 -21.86
CA VAL A 459 -7.44 36.97 -22.49
C VAL A 459 -8.18 37.25 -23.80
N SER A 460 -8.12 36.32 -24.74
CA SER A 460 -8.82 36.41 -26.03
C SER A 460 -9.45 35.06 -26.37
N TRP A 461 -10.58 35.03 -27.07
CA TRP A 461 -11.22 33.78 -27.48
C TRP A 461 -11.82 33.90 -28.87
N LYS A 462 -12.02 32.77 -29.55
CA LYS A 462 -12.72 32.70 -30.83
C LYS A 462 -14.09 32.07 -30.63
N VAL A 463 -15.14 32.76 -31.08
CA VAL A 463 -16.51 32.25 -31.06
C VAL A 463 -16.81 31.65 -32.44
N ASN A 464 -17.04 30.33 -32.50
CA ASN A 464 -17.42 29.63 -33.73
C ASN A 464 -18.95 29.68 -33.93
N SER A 465 -19.52 30.87 -34.10
CA SER A 465 -20.93 31.00 -34.49
C SER A 465 -21.14 32.21 -35.39
N ASN A 466 -21.99 32.08 -36.42
CA ASN A 466 -22.43 33.18 -37.30
C ASN A 466 -23.41 34.15 -36.59
N VAL A 467 -23.54 34.08 -35.27
CA VAL A 467 -24.43 34.91 -34.47
C VAL A 467 -23.63 36.05 -33.85
N MET A 468 -23.90 37.27 -34.32
CA MET A 468 -23.27 38.55 -33.94
C MET A 468 -23.63 39.04 -32.53
N THR A 469 -23.96 38.16 -31.59
CA THR A 469 -24.29 38.57 -30.21
C THR A 469 -23.57 37.69 -29.20
N SER A 470 -22.43 38.17 -28.72
CA SER A 470 -21.82 37.65 -27.50
C SER A 470 -22.60 38.17 -26.29
N ASN A 471 -23.70 37.51 -25.94
CA ASN A 471 -24.37 37.69 -24.64
C ASN A 471 -23.50 37.05 -23.54
N LEU A 472 -22.31 37.60 -23.31
CA LEU A 472 -21.46 37.26 -22.17
C LEU A 472 -22.11 37.83 -20.91
N LYS A 473 -22.68 36.95 -20.09
CA LYS A 473 -23.13 37.30 -18.74
C LYS A 473 -21.96 37.08 -17.79
N TRP A 474 -21.35 38.18 -17.36
CA TRP A 474 -20.31 38.15 -16.34
C TRP A 474 -20.94 37.91 -14.97
N SER A 475 -20.49 36.89 -14.25
CA SER A 475 -20.72 36.80 -12.81
C SER A 475 -19.45 37.22 -12.08
N SER A 476 -19.55 38.16 -11.13
CA SER A 476 -18.46 38.37 -10.18
C SER A 476 -18.47 37.25 -9.14
N ALA A 477 -17.44 36.43 -9.12
CA ALA A 477 -17.15 35.63 -7.93
C ALA A 477 -16.45 36.55 -6.93
N THR A 478 -17.20 37.07 -5.95
CA THR A 478 -16.62 37.82 -4.84
C THR A 478 -16.10 36.82 -3.82
N MET A 479 -14.80 36.51 -3.86
CA MET A 479 -14.15 35.87 -2.71
C MET A 479 -14.05 36.92 -1.60
N LYS A 480 -14.78 36.72 -0.50
CA LYS A 480 -14.58 37.50 0.72
C LYS A 480 -13.23 37.07 1.32
N ILE A 481 -12.24 37.94 1.18
CA ILE A 481 -11.01 37.90 1.96
C ILE A 481 -11.12 39.07 2.95
N ASP A 482 -10.88 38.83 4.23
CA ASP A 482 -11.06 39.77 5.35
C ASP A 482 -10.10 40.97 5.26
N ASN A 483 -10.37 41.89 4.33
CA ASN A 483 -9.85 43.25 4.32
C ASN A 483 -10.96 44.19 3.80
N PRO A 484 -11.55 45.06 4.63
CA PRO A 484 -12.74 45.85 4.28
C PRO A 484 -12.49 46.92 3.21
N HIS A 485 -11.25 47.07 2.70
CA HIS A 485 -10.88 48.12 1.76
C HIS A 485 -10.47 47.66 0.36
N ILE A 486 -10.38 46.35 0.09
CA ILE A 486 -9.98 45.85 -1.24
C ILE A 486 -10.86 44.67 -1.65
N THR A 487 -11.67 44.88 -2.68
CA THR A 487 -12.42 43.82 -3.37
C THR A 487 -11.68 43.45 -4.66
N TYR A 488 -11.12 42.24 -4.73
CA TYR A 488 -10.66 41.71 -6.01
C TYR A 488 -11.86 41.10 -6.74
N THR A 489 -12.36 41.83 -7.74
CA THR A 489 -13.38 41.33 -8.67
C THR A 489 -12.69 40.75 -9.89
N ALA A 490 -12.46 39.43 -9.89
CA ALA A 490 -12.15 38.73 -11.13
C ALA A 490 -13.46 38.53 -11.91
N ARG A 491 -13.60 39.22 -13.04
CA ARG A 491 -14.61 38.88 -14.06
C ARG A 491 -14.07 37.69 -14.85
N VAL A 492 -14.45 36.50 -14.45
CA VAL A 492 -14.19 35.27 -15.20
C VAL A 492 -15.42 35.01 -16.09
N PRO A 493 -15.25 34.68 -17.38
CA PRO A 493 -16.34 34.52 -18.33
C PRO A 493 -17.35 33.43 -17.98
#